data_AF-A0A7W6GM44-F1
#
_entry.id   AF-A0A7W6GM44-F1
#
_cell.length_a   1.000
_cell.length_b   1.000
_cell.length_c   1.000
_cell.angle_alpha   90.00
_cell.angle_beta   90.00
_cell.angle_gamma   90.00
#
_symmetry.space_group_name_H-M   'P 1'
#
loop_
_entity.id
_entity.type
_entity.pdbx_description
1 polymer ?
#
loop_
_entity_poly.entity_id
_entity_poly.type
_entity_poly.pdbx_seq_one_letter_code
_entity_poly.pdbx_strand_id
1 'polypeptide(L)' 'MSHQHPTSVAPHERKDIVASVEKLRSVLEHLRFGSITVTVHDARVVQIDVTERTRLTA' A
#
# COMPACT_ATOMS: atom_id res chain seq x y z
N MET A 1 -28.05 -32.42 10.54
CA MET A 1 -28.05 -30.95 10.63
C MET A 1 -26.67 -30.52 11.09
N SER A 2 -25.73 -30.32 10.16
CA SER A 2 -24.35 -29.89 10.47
C SER A 2 -24.19 -28.46 10.00
N HIS A 3 -24.21 -27.51 10.94
CA HIS A 3 -23.93 -26.10 10.69
C HIS A 3 -22.42 -25.96 10.43
N GLN A 4 -22.04 -25.73 9.18
CA GLN A 4 -20.66 -25.38 8.81
C GLN A 4 -20.39 -23.92 9.23
N HIS A 5 -19.39 -23.70 10.08
CA HIS A 5 -18.82 -22.38 10.35
C HIS A 5 -18.02 -21.91 9.12
N PRO A 6 -18.30 -20.73 8.53
CA PRO A 6 -17.39 -20.11 7.60
C PRO A 6 -16.33 -19.32 8.38
N THR A 7 -15.19 -19.92 8.67
CA THR A 7 -13.95 -19.14 8.91
C THR A 7 -13.42 -18.65 7.57
N SER A 8 -14.11 -17.67 6.97
CA SER A 8 -13.64 -17.01 5.75
C SER A 8 -12.74 -15.86 6.15
N VAL A 9 -11.45 -16.13 6.32
CA VAL A 9 -10.40 -15.11 6.27
C VAL A 9 -10.20 -14.67 4.82
N ALA A 10 -11.22 -13.99 4.31
CA ALA A 10 -11.11 -12.74 3.58
C ALA A 10 -9.96 -12.59 2.53
N PRO A 11 -10.15 -13.02 1.26
CA PRO A 11 -9.18 -12.82 0.15
C PRO A 11 -8.93 -11.35 -0.25
N HIS A 12 -9.86 -10.46 0.08
CA HIS A 12 -9.80 -9.02 -0.17
C HIS A 12 -8.61 -8.33 0.50
N GLU A 13 -8.22 -8.71 1.73
CA GLU A 13 -7.19 -7.99 2.49
C GLU A 13 -5.80 -8.07 1.85
N ARG A 14 -5.49 -9.23 1.25
CA ARG A 14 -4.21 -9.44 0.56
C ARG A 14 -4.12 -8.66 -0.75
N LYS A 15 -5.25 -8.39 -1.42
CA LYS A 15 -5.27 -7.59 -2.66
C LYS A 15 -4.90 -6.14 -2.40
N ASP A 16 -5.33 -5.58 -1.27
CA ASP A 16 -5.06 -4.17 -0.92
C ASP A 16 -3.55 -3.90 -0.77
N ILE A 17 -2.82 -4.83 -0.15
CA ILE A 17 -1.36 -4.75 -0.04
C ILE A 17 -0.68 -4.86 -1.40
N VAL A 18 -1.08 -5.83 -2.23
CA VAL A 18 -0.44 -6.03 -3.55
C VAL A 18 -0.60 -4.79 -4.43
N ALA A 19 -1.82 -4.24 -4.50
CA ALA A 19 -2.10 -3.00 -5.24
C ALA A 19 -1.33 -1.80 -4.67
N SER A 20 -1.20 -1.72 -3.33
CA SER A 20 -0.42 -0.69 -2.65
C SER A 20 1.07 -0.77 -3.02
N VAL A 21 1.63 -1.99 -3.06
CA VAL A 21 3.04 -2.23 -3.42
C VAL A 21 3.30 -1.91 -4.89
N GLU A 22 2.39 -2.26 -5.80
CA GLU A 22 2.51 -1.86 -7.22
C GLU A 22 2.52 -0.35 -7.39
N LYS A 23 1.63 0.36 -6.68
CA LYS A 23 1.60 1.82 -6.70
C LYS A 23 2.87 2.44 -6.14
N LEU A 24 3.37 1.92 -5.01
CA LEU A 24 4.64 2.32 -4.43
C LEU A 24 5.80 2.10 -5.40
N ARG A 25 5.88 0.93 -6.04
CA ARG A 25 6.91 0.62 -7.01
C ARG A 25 6.90 1.62 -8.18
N SER A 26 5.72 1.90 -8.74
CA SER A 26 5.59 2.88 -9.82
C SER A 26 6.06 4.27 -9.39
N VAL A 27 5.73 4.69 -8.16
CA VAL A 27 6.22 5.95 -7.60
C VAL A 27 7.74 5.92 -7.42
N LEU A 28 8.32 4.87 -6.82
CA LEU A 28 9.78 4.75 -6.65
C LEU A 28 10.53 4.77 -8.00
N GLU A 29 9.94 4.23 -9.06
CA GLU A 29 10.53 4.25 -10.41
C GLU A 29 10.62 5.68 -10.99
N HIS A 30 9.72 6.59 -10.60
CA HIS A 30 9.70 7.98 -11.08
C HIS A 30 10.26 8.99 -10.05
N LEU A 31 10.31 8.62 -8.77
CA LEU A 31 10.75 9.47 -7.67
C LEU A 31 12.29 9.58 -7.65
N ARG A 32 12.82 10.67 -8.21
CA ARG A 32 14.28 10.89 -8.22
C ARG A 32 14.86 11.31 -6.87
N PHE A 33 14.12 12.15 -6.15
CA PHE A 33 14.43 12.60 -4.78
C PHE A 33 13.11 12.87 -4.07
N GLY A 34 12.95 12.34 -2.85
CA GLY A 34 11.69 12.45 -2.12
C GLY A 34 11.67 11.58 -0.87
N SER A 35 10.49 11.47 -0.27
CA SER A 35 10.20 10.55 0.82
C SER A 35 8.81 9.96 0.63
N ILE A 36 8.65 8.70 1.02
CA ILE A 36 7.37 8.01 0.97
C ILE A 36 7.04 7.56 2.38
N THR A 37 5.86 7.93 2.86
CA THR A 37 5.35 7.53 4.17
C THR A 37 4.19 6.57 3.98
N VAL A 38 4.30 5.38 4.55
CA VAL A 38 3.26 4.35 4.47
C VAL A 38 2.74 4.07 5.87
N THR A 39 1.44 4.18 6.04
CA THR A 39 0.76 3.87 7.31
C THR A 39 0.06 2.53 7.19
N VAL A 40 0.43 1.59 8.06
CA VAL A 40 -0.13 0.23 8.09
C VAL A 40 -0.88 0.04 9.41
N HIS A 41 -2.18 -0.24 9.32
CA HIS A 41 -3.04 -0.56 10.47
C HIS A 41 -3.64 -1.94 10.25
N ASP A 42 -3.62 -2.80 11.26
CA ASP A 42 -4.22 -4.16 11.20
C ASP A 42 -3.73 -5.00 10.01
N ALA A 43 -2.41 -4.97 9.74
CA ALA A 43 -1.79 -5.60 8.58
C ALA A 43 -2.35 -5.11 7.22
N ARG A 44 -2.99 -3.94 7.17
CA ARG A 44 -3.47 -3.30 5.94
C ARG A 44 -2.86 -1.93 5.76
N VAL A 45 -2.49 -1.61 4.53
CA VAL A 45 -2.03 -0.27 4.17
C VAL A 45 -3.25 0.65 4.14
N VAL A 46 -3.29 1.64 5.01
CA VAL A 46 -4.41 2.58 5.13
C VAL A 46 -4.07 3.96 4.56
N GLN A 47 -2.78 4.28 4.44
CA GLN A 47 -2.33 5.54 3.86
C GLN A 47 -0.99 5.36 3.16
N ILE A 48 -0.87 6.01 2.01
CA ILE A 48 0.38 6.15 1.26
C ILE A 48 0.51 7.62 0.93
N ASP A 49 1.48 8.29 1.55
CA ASP A 49 1.84 9.66 1.27
C ASP A 49 3.16 9.68 0.50
N VAL A 50 3.14 10.32 -0.67
CA VAL A 50 4.30 10.46 -1.55
C VAL A 50 4.70 11.91 -1.57
N THR A 51 5.88 12.18 -1.04
CA THR A 51 6.47 13.51 -1.07
C THR A 51 7.60 13.53 -2.11
N GLU A 52 7.35 14.15 -3.25
CA GLU A 52 8.38 14.38 -4.26
C GLU A 52 9.18 15.65 -3.91
N ARG A 53 10.48 15.50 -3.67
CA ARG A 53 11.41 16.64 -3.53
C ARG A 53 12.15 16.82 -4.84
N THR A 54 11.50 17.52 -5.77
CA THR A 54 12.19 18.03 -6.95
C THR A 54 13.18 19.11 -6.49
N ARG A 55 14.48 18.85 -6.68
CA ARG A 55 15.51 19.89 -6.52
C ARG A 55 15.25 20.89 -7.66
N LEU A 56 14.51 21.96 -7.37
CA LEU A 56 14.45 23.15 -8.20
C LEU A 56 15.86 23.75 -8.16
N THR A 57 16.76 23.27 -9.01
CA THR A 57 17.93 24.06 -9.37
C THR A 57 17.41 25.25 -10.18
N ALA A 58 17.49 26.43 -9.54
CA ALA A 58 17.23 27.73 -10.13
C ALA A 58 18.15 27.98 -11.34
#